data_AF-A0A9D0QT74-F1
#
_entry.id   AF-A0A9D0QT74-F1
#
_cell.length_a   1.000
_cell.length_b   1.000
_cell.length_c   1.000
_cell.angle_alpha   90.00
_cell.angle_beta   90.00
_cell.angle_gamma   90.00
#
_symmetry.space_group_name_H-M   'P 1'
#
loop_
_entity.id
_entity.type
_entity.pdbx_description
1 polymer ?
#
loop_
_entity_poly.entity_id
_entity_poly.type
_entity_poly.pdbx_seq_one_letter_code
_entity_poly.pdbx_strand_id
1 'polypeptide(L)'
;KRRNAIVVSARDIASVIKTHTAGVTWTPDALHRVESAPDFVRAGIKKAAEWSARKEGLKMITSSDLTRFRNRAMMQAVRRMKGFGLGELNFDAFEIARKRVPRLKDNPQAEQRFAAIKNHVETHRKPEGGLGLLDREMLERMKAELKKGRTDE
;
A
#
# COMPACT_ATOMS: atom_id res chain seq x y z
N LYS A 1 12.47 -15.95 13.71
CA LYS A 1 13.75 -15.61 13.03
C LYS A 1 13.83 -14.09 12.85
N ARG A 2 14.65 -13.38 13.63
CA ARG A 2 15.02 -11.97 13.37
C ARG A 2 15.64 -11.94 11.97
N ARG A 3 15.06 -11.15 11.05
CA ARG A 3 15.52 -11.04 9.66
C ARG A 3 16.95 -10.49 9.67
N ASN A 4 17.83 -11.12 8.89
CA ASN A 4 19.25 -10.79 8.73
C ASN A 4 19.52 -9.28 8.90
N ALA A 5 20.17 -8.91 9.99
CA ALA A 5 20.70 -7.56 10.13
C ALA A 5 21.81 -7.43 9.08
N ILE A 6 21.54 -6.69 8.01
CA ILE A 6 22.59 -6.25 7.10
C ILE A 6 23.47 -5.32 7.92
N VAL A 7 24.78 -5.59 7.99
CA VAL A 7 25.73 -4.65 8.59
C VAL A 7 25.73 -3.40 7.72
N VAL A 8 25.32 -2.27 8.29
CA VAL A 8 25.26 -0.98 7.61
C VAL A 8 26.54 -0.20 7.95
N SER A 9 27.26 0.28 6.94
CA SER A 9 28.47 1.07 7.18
C SER A 9 28.13 2.53 7.50
N ALA A 10 29.05 3.26 8.13
CA ALA A 10 28.91 4.70 8.36
C ALA A 10 28.72 5.49 7.04
N ARG A 11 29.32 5.01 5.96
CA ARG A 11 29.16 5.59 4.62
C ARG A 11 27.74 5.44 4.10
N ASP A 12 27.10 4.29 4.34
CA ASP A 12 25.72 4.05 3.94
C ASP A 12 24.77 4.99 4.69
N ILE A 13 24.99 5.19 6.00
CA ILE A 13 24.21 6.13 6.81
C ILE A 13 24.37 7.56 6.30
N ALA A 14 25.61 8.01 6.06
CA ALA A 14 25.88 9.35 5.54
C ALA A 14 25.22 9.57 4.16
N SER A 15 25.25 8.55 3.30
CA SER A 15 24.57 8.58 1.99
C SER A 15 23.06 8.76 2.15
N VAL A 16 22.41 7.94 3.01
CA VAL A 16 20.97 8.01 3.26
C VAL A 16 20.55 9.36 3.83
N ILE A 17 21.34 9.94 4.74
CA ILE A 17 21.08 11.27 5.29
C ILE A 17 21.18 12.33 4.19
N LYS A 18 22.21 12.25 3.34
CA LYS A 18 22.44 13.22 2.26
C LYS A 18 21.37 13.15 1.17
N THR A 19 21.00 11.96 0.72
CA THR A 19 20.07 11.78 -0.40
C THR A 19 18.62 11.74 0.03
N HIS A 20 18.36 11.54 1.33
CA HIS A 20 17.04 11.21 1.86
C HIS A 20 16.40 10.00 1.15
N THR A 21 17.23 9.08 0.63
CA THR A 21 16.80 7.83 0.02
C THR A 21 17.45 6.67 0.75
N ALA A 22 16.73 5.56 0.93
CA ALA A 22 17.24 4.38 1.61
C ALA A 22 18.24 3.56 0.76
N GLY A 23 19.18 4.21 0.08
CA GLY A 23 20.15 3.56 -0.82
C GLY A 23 19.58 3.15 -2.18
N VAL A 24 18.42 3.69 -2.56
CA VAL A 24 17.75 3.45 -3.84
C VAL A 24 17.48 4.80 -4.50
N THR A 25 17.81 4.95 -5.78
CA THR A 25 17.51 6.16 -6.53
C THR A 25 16.11 6.12 -7.12
N TRP A 26 15.60 7.26 -7.57
CA TRP A 26 14.27 7.40 -8.15
C TRP A 26 14.38 8.09 -9.50
N THR A 27 13.57 7.67 -10.47
CA THR A 27 13.37 8.49 -11.67
C THR A 27 12.55 9.74 -11.30
N PRO A 28 12.76 10.89 -11.98
CA PRO A 28 12.02 12.12 -11.67
C PRO A 28 10.50 11.96 -11.73
N ASP A 29 10.00 11.22 -12.73
CA ASP A 29 8.57 10.93 -12.90
C ASP A 29 8.01 10.05 -11.78
N ALA A 30 8.77 9.06 -11.29
CA ALA A 30 8.37 8.22 -10.17
C ALA A 30 8.29 9.01 -8.88
N LEU A 31 9.27 9.89 -8.64
CA LEU A 31 9.28 10.75 -7.46
C LEU A 31 8.09 11.73 -7.48
N HIS A 32 7.87 12.41 -8.60
CA HIS A 32 6.75 13.33 -8.77
C HIS A 32 5.39 12.65 -8.57
N ARG A 33 5.22 11.39 -9.01
CA ARG A 33 4.01 10.59 -8.73
C ARG A 33 3.77 10.32 -7.25
N VAL A 34 4.83 10.17 -6.45
CA VAL A 34 4.68 10.00 -5.00
C VAL A 34 4.39 11.34 -4.33
N GLU A 35 5.04 12.42 -4.79
CA GLU A 35 4.81 13.77 -4.28
C GLU A 35 3.38 14.25 -4.53
N SER A 36 2.79 13.92 -5.68
CA SER A 36 1.39 14.24 -5.99
C SER A 36 0.36 13.42 -5.22
N ALA A 37 0.78 12.37 -4.50
CA ALA A 37 -0.11 11.61 -3.63
C ALA A 37 -0.51 12.43 -2.38
N PRO A 38 -1.68 12.16 -1.78
CA PRO A 38 -2.09 12.84 -0.56
C PRO A 38 -1.09 12.69 0.59
N ASP A 39 -0.92 13.74 1.40
CA ASP A 39 0.08 13.80 2.47
C ASP A 39 0.01 12.60 3.43
N PHE A 40 -1.20 12.17 3.79
CA PHE A 40 -1.43 11.08 4.74
C PHE A 40 -0.96 9.70 4.24
N VAL A 41 -0.73 9.52 2.93
CA VAL A 41 -0.16 8.29 2.34
C VAL A 41 1.24 8.45 1.78
N ARG A 42 1.68 9.68 1.44
CA ARG A 42 2.95 9.93 0.74
C ARG A 42 4.16 9.25 1.39
N ALA A 43 4.35 9.47 2.70
CA ALA A 43 5.46 8.87 3.45
C ALA A 43 5.37 7.33 3.49
N GLY A 44 4.17 6.79 3.58
CA GLY A 44 3.91 5.35 3.54
C GLY A 44 4.27 4.73 2.19
N ILE A 45 3.88 5.38 1.09
CA ILE A 45 4.18 4.96 -0.28
C ILE A 45 5.69 4.93 -0.51
N LYS A 46 6.40 6.04 -0.19
CA LYS A 46 7.86 6.12 -0.35
C LYS A 46 8.56 5.00 0.41
N LYS A 47 8.23 4.80 1.69
CA LYS A 47 8.82 3.75 2.53
C LYS A 47 8.56 2.35 1.97
N ALA A 48 7.33 2.07 1.54
CA ALA A 48 6.97 0.77 0.99
C ALA A 48 7.68 0.48 -0.35
N ALA A 49 7.80 1.49 -1.22
CA ALA A 49 8.51 1.38 -2.48
C ALA A 49 10.01 1.13 -2.29
N GLU A 50 10.70 1.91 -1.45
CA GLU A 50 12.12 1.72 -1.14
C GLU A 50 12.40 0.37 -0.47
N TRP A 51 11.49 -0.10 0.39
CA TRP A 51 11.60 -1.44 0.97
C TRP A 51 11.45 -2.53 -0.10
N SER A 52 10.49 -2.37 -1.02
CA SER A 52 10.24 -3.34 -2.09
C SER A 52 11.40 -3.38 -3.08
N ALA A 53 11.94 -2.22 -3.46
CA ALA A 53 13.11 -2.09 -4.31
C ALA A 53 14.35 -2.78 -3.70
N ARG A 54 14.65 -2.52 -2.43
CA ARG A 54 15.77 -3.19 -1.74
C ARG A 54 15.58 -4.70 -1.65
N LYS A 55 14.35 -5.15 -1.39
CA LYS A 55 14.04 -6.58 -1.34
C LYS A 55 14.25 -7.26 -2.71
N GLU A 56 14.02 -6.52 -3.79
CA GLU A 56 14.21 -6.99 -5.17
C GLU A 56 15.61 -6.68 -5.74
N GLY A 57 16.49 -6.03 -4.97
CA GLY A 57 17.83 -5.64 -5.43
C GLY A 57 17.84 -4.51 -6.46
N LEU A 58 16.75 -3.75 -6.60
CA LEU A 58 16.67 -2.62 -7.53
C LEU A 58 17.52 -1.46 -7.02
N LYS A 59 18.34 -0.91 -7.92
CA LYS A 59 19.13 0.30 -7.66
C LYS A 59 18.33 1.59 -7.88
N MET A 60 17.32 1.55 -8.74
CA MET A 60 16.49 2.69 -9.13
C MET A 60 15.02 2.28 -9.19
N ILE A 61 14.13 3.11 -8.67
CA ILE A 61 12.67 2.95 -8.74
C ILE A 61 12.14 3.76 -9.91
N THR A 62 11.42 3.09 -10.79
CA THR A 62 10.71 3.71 -11.92
C THR A 62 9.20 3.82 -11.66
N SER A 63 8.52 4.55 -12.53
CA SER A 63 7.06 4.69 -12.50
C SER A 63 6.34 3.34 -12.71
N SER A 64 6.88 2.44 -13.54
CA SER A 64 6.31 1.09 -13.71
C SER A 64 6.47 0.23 -12.45
N ASP A 65 7.59 0.38 -11.73
CA ASP A 65 7.81 -0.30 -10.44
C ASP A 65 6.76 0.08 -9.40
N LEU A 66 6.41 1.38 -9.31
CA LEU A 66 5.36 1.83 -8.39
C LEU A 66 4.02 1.16 -8.66
N THR A 67 3.64 1.02 -9.94
CA THR A 67 2.42 0.32 -10.33
C THR A 67 2.49 -1.16 -9.93
N ARG A 68 3.62 -1.82 -10.17
CA ARG A 68 3.85 -3.23 -9.79
C ARG A 68 3.78 -3.45 -8.27
N PHE A 69 4.44 -2.58 -7.49
CA PHE A 69 4.43 -2.64 -6.03
C PHE A 69 3.04 -2.40 -5.46
N ARG A 70 2.34 -1.38 -5.96
CA ARG A 70 0.94 -1.10 -5.59
C ARG A 70 0.04 -2.31 -5.85
N ASN A 71 0.08 -2.86 -7.06
CA ASN A 71 -0.77 -4.00 -7.43
C ASN A 71 -0.51 -5.21 -6.52
N ARG A 72 0.77 -5.51 -6.23
CA ARG A 72 1.14 -6.57 -5.29
C ARG A 72 0.61 -6.32 -3.87
N ALA A 73 0.77 -5.10 -3.36
CA ALA A 73 0.29 -4.72 -2.02
C ALA A 73 -1.24 -4.83 -1.91
N MET A 74 -1.96 -4.42 -2.95
CA MET A 74 -3.42 -4.54 -3.02
C MET A 74 -3.88 -6.00 -3.00
N MET A 75 -3.27 -6.89 -3.80
CA MET A 75 -3.63 -8.32 -3.74
C MET A 75 -3.36 -8.94 -2.37
N GLN A 76 -2.27 -8.53 -1.70
CA GLN A 76 -2.01 -8.96 -0.32
C GLN A 76 -3.08 -8.47 0.66
N ALA A 77 -3.56 -7.24 0.50
CA ALA A 77 -4.66 -6.72 1.31
C ALA A 77 -5.95 -7.52 1.06
N VAL A 78 -6.27 -7.82 -0.20
CA VAL A 78 -7.44 -8.62 -0.59
C VAL A 78 -7.40 -10.02 0.02
N ARG A 79 -6.27 -10.70 -0.02
CA ARG A 79 -6.12 -12.02 0.62
C ARG A 79 -6.30 -11.97 2.13
N ARG A 80 -5.87 -10.89 2.78
CA ARG A 80 -6.12 -10.67 4.22
C ARG A 80 -7.59 -10.43 4.50
N MET A 81 -8.25 -9.62 3.67
CA MET A 81 -9.71 -9.37 3.77
C MET A 81 -10.49 -10.67 3.61
N LYS A 82 -10.14 -11.49 2.61
CA LYS A 82 -10.68 -12.85 2.45
C LYS A 82 -10.47 -13.70 3.71
N GLY A 83 -9.29 -13.66 4.33
CA GLY A 83 -9.00 -14.34 5.59
C GLY A 83 -9.85 -13.86 6.78
N PHE A 84 -10.44 -12.67 6.70
CA PHE A 84 -11.43 -12.17 7.66
C PHE A 84 -12.89 -12.51 7.26
N GLY A 85 -13.11 -13.30 6.20
CA GLY A 85 -14.45 -13.64 5.71
C GLY A 85 -15.15 -12.48 5.00
N LEU A 86 -14.40 -11.45 4.56
CA LEU A 86 -14.97 -10.36 3.78
C LEU A 86 -15.11 -10.80 2.32
N GLY A 87 -16.33 -10.78 1.80
CA GLY A 87 -16.62 -11.12 0.39
C GLY A 87 -16.48 -9.95 -0.57
N GLU A 88 -16.40 -8.72 -0.06
CA GLU A 88 -16.43 -7.50 -0.87
C GLU A 88 -15.47 -6.44 -0.33
N LEU A 89 -15.02 -5.57 -1.25
CA LEU A 89 -14.16 -4.44 -0.95
C LEU A 89 -15.05 -3.21 -0.69
N ASN A 90 -15.43 -3.00 0.57
CA ASN A 90 -16.21 -1.84 1.00
C ASN A 90 -15.63 -1.22 2.28
N PHE A 91 -16.17 -0.07 2.69
CA PHE A 91 -15.71 0.59 3.91
C PHE A 91 -16.18 -0.09 5.19
N ASP A 92 -17.23 -0.92 5.15
CA ASP A 92 -17.70 -1.69 6.31
C ASP A 92 -16.67 -2.73 6.78
N ALA A 93 -15.80 -3.18 5.86
CA ALA A 93 -14.65 -4.02 6.18
C ALA A 93 -13.75 -3.40 7.27
N PHE A 94 -13.67 -2.07 7.36
CA PHE A 94 -12.88 -1.41 8.40
C PHE A 94 -13.49 -1.58 9.79
N GLU A 95 -14.81 -1.47 9.93
CA GLU A 95 -15.49 -1.69 11.21
C GLU A 95 -15.29 -3.12 11.72
N ILE A 96 -15.37 -4.09 10.81
CA ILE A 96 -15.10 -5.49 11.11
C ILE A 96 -13.64 -5.66 11.54
N ALA A 97 -12.69 -5.05 10.83
CA ALA A 97 -11.27 -5.10 11.16
C ALA A 97 -10.98 -4.46 12.53
N ARG A 98 -11.62 -3.35 12.88
CA ARG A 98 -11.47 -2.67 14.19
C ARG A 98 -11.85 -3.58 15.36
N LYS A 99 -12.91 -4.37 15.20
CA LYS A 99 -13.35 -5.34 16.22
C LYS A 99 -12.41 -6.55 16.35
N ARG A 100 -11.80 -6.99 15.24
CA ARG A 100 -11.01 -8.23 15.19
C ARG A 100 -9.51 -8.03 15.37
N VAL A 101 -8.99 -6.83 15.15
CA VAL A 101 -7.56 -6.52 15.22
C VAL A 101 -7.28 -5.75 16.51
N PRO A 102 -6.62 -6.36 17.51
CA PRO A 102 -6.40 -5.73 18.82
C PRO A 102 -5.70 -4.36 18.75
N ARG A 103 -4.80 -4.17 17.79
CA ARG A 103 -4.05 -2.92 17.59
C ARG A 103 -4.87 -1.75 17.01
N LEU A 104 -6.05 -2.03 16.47
CA LEU A 104 -6.98 -1.02 15.97
C LEU A 104 -7.99 -0.59 17.04
N LYS A 105 -8.13 -1.36 18.13
CA LYS A 105 -9.00 -1.00 19.24
C LYS A 105 -8.46 0.26 19.92
N ASP A 106 -9.35 1.23 20.14
CA ASP A 106 -9.08 2.49 20.84
C ASP A 106 -7.91 3.30 20.24
N ASN A 107 -7.75 3.27 18.91
CA ASN A 107 -6.67 3.96 18.20
C ASN A 107 -7.20 5.18 17.41
N PRO A 108 -7.23 6.39 18.01
CA PRO A 108 -7.81 7.58 17.37
C PRO A 108 -7.05 8.01 16.12
N GLN A 109 -5.74 7.77 16.05
CA GLN A 109 -4.95 8.07 14.86
C GLN A 109 -5.32 7.16 13.68
N ALA A 110 -5.64 5.88 13.96
CA ALA A 110 -6.11 4.97 12.93
C ALA A 110 -7.46 5.46 12.39
N GLU A 111 -8.41 5.79 13.27
CA GLU A 111 -9.73 6.29 12.88
C GLU A 111 -9.63 7.55 12.02
N GLN A 112 -8.80 8.53 12.43
CA GLN A 112 -8.55 9.74 11.64
C GLN A 112 -8.00 9.43 10.25
N ARG A 113 -7.03 8.52 10.15
CA ARG A 113 -6.45 8.11 8.86
C ARG A 113 -7.49 7.43 7.97
N PHE A 114 -8.33 6.56 8.54
CA PHE A 114 -9.38 5.89 7.78
C PHE A 114 -10.47 6.85 7.32
N ALA A 115 -10.86 7.84 8.14
CA ALA A 115 -11.76 8.91 7.76
C ALA A 115 -11.20 9.73 6.58
N ALA A 116 -9.91 10.09 6.64
CA ALA A 116 -9.24 10.80 5.56
C ALA A 116 -9.19 9.96 4.25
N ILE A 117 -8.90 8.66 4.36
CA ILE A 117 -8.94 7.73 3.23
C ILE A 117 -10.35 7.69 2.63
N LYS A 118 -11.39 7.51 3.46
CA LYS A 118 -12.79 7.42 3.01
C LYS A 118 -13.19 8.68 2.24
N ASN A 119 -12.98 9.86 2.84
CA ASN A 119 -13.31 11.13 2.20
C ASN A 119 -12.57 11.32 0.87
N HIS A 120 -11.27 11.01 0.83
CA HIS A 120 -10.48 11.11 -0.40
C HIS A 120 -11.01 10.17 -1.50
N VAL A 121 -11.37 8.94 -1.14
CA VAL A 121 -11.89 7.95 -2.08
C VAL A 121 -13.26 8.34 -2.62
N GLU A 122 -14.14 8.84 -1.76
CA GLU A 122 -15.49 9.29 -2.15
C GLU A 122 -15.43 10.52 -3.07
N THR A 123 -14.59 11.51 -2.74
CA THR A 123 -14.42 12.73 -3.54
C THR A 123 -13.78 12.49 -4.90
N HIS A 124 -12.92 11.48 -5.03
CA HIS A 124 -12.19 11.16 -6.27
C HIS A 124 -12.72 9.91 -6.98
N ARG A 125 -13.91 9.43 -6.58
CA ARG A 125 -14.55 8.28 -7.21
C ARG A 125 -14.97 8.64 -8.62
N LYS A 126 -14.44 7.93 -9.62
CA LYS A 126 -14.91 8.07 -11.00
C LYS A 126 -16.23 7.31 -11.21
N PRO A 127 -17.10 7.77 -12.15
CA PRO A 127 -18.38 7.13 -12.45
C PRO A 127 -18.24 5.66 -12.89
N GLU A 128 -17.12 5.27 -13.51
CA GLU A 128 -16.79 3.88 -13.83
C GLU A 128 -16.40 2.99 -12.61
N GLY A 129 -16.57 3.47 -11.38
CA GLY A 129 -16.48 2.63 -10.17
C GLY A 129 -15.05 2.36 -9.67
N GLY A 130 -14.07 3.16 -10.11
CA GLY A 130 -12.68 3.08 -9.67
C GLY A 130 -12.19 4.39 -9.03
N LEU A 131 -11.06 4.31 -8.33
CA LEU A 131 -10.37 5.44 -7.69
C LEU A 131 -9.65 6.38 -8.68
N GLY A 132 -9.90 6.28 -9.99
CA GLY A 132 -9.08 6.88 -11.06
C GLY A 132 -7.64 6.33 -11.15
N LEU A 133 -7.13 5.79 -10.04
CA LEU A 133 -5.80 5.21 -9.85
C LEU A 133 -5.80 3.69 -10.08
N LEU A 134 -6.95 3.03 -10.02
CA LEU A 134 -7.08 1.59 -10.15
C LEU A 134 -7.60 1.20 -11.53
N ASP A 135 -6.83 0.37 -12.21
CA ASP A 135 -7.22 -0.22 -13.48
C ASP A 135 -8.41 -1.19 -13.29
N ARG A 136 -9.30 -1.24 -14.28
CA ARG A 136 -10.48 -2.11 -14.28
C ARG A 136 -10.08 -3.58 -14.18
N GLU A 137 -9.02 -3.99 -14.88
CA GLU A 137 -8.51 -5.37 -14.83
C GLU A 137 -8.10 -5.77 -13.40
N MET A 138 -7.44 -4.85 -12.68
CA MET A 138 -7.02 -5.07 -11.31
C MET A 138 -8.22 -5.21 -10.36
N LEU A 139 -9.24 -4.36 -10.51
CA LEU A 139 -10.47 -4.45 -9.71
C LEU A 139 -11.18 -5.80 -9.90
N GLU A 140 -11.29 -6.28 -11.14
CA GLU A 140 -11.90 -7.58 -11.43
C GLU A 140 -11.09 -8.74 -10.83
N ARG A 141 -9.76 -8.67 -10.89
CA ARG A 141 -8.88 -9.66 -10.21
C ARG A 141 -9.10 -9.66 -8.69
N MET A 142 -9.25 -8.49 -8.08
CA MET A 142 -9.51 -8.38 -6.64
C MET A 142 -10.87 -8.99 -6.27
N LYS A 143 -11.93 -8.68 -7.02
CA LYS A 143 -13.27 -9.27 -6.82
C LYS A 143 -13.24 -10.78 -6.98
N ALA A 144 -12.58 -11.29 -8.01
CA ALA A 144 -12.43 -12.73 -8.23
C ALA A 144 -11.70 -13.41 -7.07
N GLU A 145 -10.63 -12.80 -6.55
CA GLU A 145 -9.88 -13.35 -5.42
C GLU A 145 -10.73 -13.46 -4.14
N LEU A 146 -11.57 -12.45 -3.85
CA LEU A 146 -12.51 -12.49 -2.72
C LEU A 146 -13.56 -13.61 -2.89
N LYS A 147 -14.03 -13.86 -4.12
CA LYS A 147 -15.02 -14.90 -4.42
C LYS A 147 -14.49 -16.34 -4.40
N LYS A 148 -13.19 -16.56 -4.68
CA LYS A 148 -12.52 -17.88 -4.72
C LYS A 148 -12.50 -18.68 -3.40
N GLY A 149 -13.25 -18.29 -2.37
CA GLY A 149 -13.39 -19.05 -1.13
C GLY A 149 -14.83 -19.13 -0.64
N ARG A 150 -15.79 -18.77 -1.50
CA ARG A 150 -17.23 -18.87 -1.25
C ARG A 150 -17.86 -20.08 -1.97
N THR A 151 -17.06 -20.81 -2.75
CA THR A 151 -17.42 -22.15 -3.21
C THR A 151 -17.09 -23.12 -2.09
N ASP A 152 -18.10 -23.86 -1.65
CA ASP A 152 -18.15 -24.85 -0.56
C ASP A 152 -18.61 -24.29 0.80
N GLU A 153 -19.87 -23.84 0.83
CA GLU A 153 -20.91 -24.35 1.76
C GLU A 153 -22.30 -24.19 1.13
#